data_AF-A0A2V9KDB2-F1
#
_entry.id   AF-A0A2V9KDB2-F1
#
_cell.length_a   1.000
_cell.length_b   1.000
_cell.length_c   1.000
_cell.angle_alpha   90.00
_cell.angle_beta   90.00
_cell.angle_gamma   90.00
#
_symmetry.space_group_name_H-M   'P 1'
#
loop_
_entity.id
_entity.type
_entity.pdbx_description
1 polymer ?
#
loop_
_entity_poly.entity_id
_entity_poly.type
_entity_poly.pdbx_seq_one_letter_code
_entity_poly.pdbx_strand_id
1 'polypeptide(L)'
;ILELTVASMTAEDVVEFELNERTLPPNPELDIPPPHYKVGPGHNEYSGNYRLRYRLVQGSWLRRGSNVLHVVLRRRNPSIRDALVLHDLVLEIRYRVLPLRV
;
A
#
# COMPACT_ATOMS: atom_id res chain seq x y z
N ILE A 1 1.87 4.53 10.58
CA ILE A 1 0.88 3.74 9.81
C ILE A 1 1.16 3.99 8.33
N LEU A 2 1.03 2.98 7.49
CA LEU A 2 0.95 3.14 6.04
C LEU A 2 -0.37 2.54 5.59
N GLU A 3 -1.22 3.34 4.96
CA GLU A 3 -2.48 2.90 4.36
C GLU A 3 -2.46 3.19 2.87
N LEU A 4 -2.90 2.19 2.10
CA LEU A 4 -2.93 2.23 0.65
C LEU A 4 -4.32 1.81 0.20
N THR A 5 -5.03 2.66 -0.53
CA THR A 5 -6.23 2.24 -1.24
C THR A 5 -5.81 1.83 -2.65
N VAL A 6 -5.90 0.53 -2.95
CA VAL A 6 -5.59 -0.02 -4.26
C VAL A 6 -6.89 -0.38 -4.96
N ALA A 7 -7.12 0.25 -6.11
CA ALA A 7 -8.24 -0.04 -6.98
C ALA A 7 -7.90 -1.17 -7.95
N SER A 8 -8.93 -1.91 -8.36
CA SER A 8 -8.82 -3.05 -9.27
C SER A 8 -7.88 -4.13 -8.73
N MET A 9 -7.95 -4.43 -7.43
CA MET A 9 -7.21 -5.54 -6.81
C MET A 9 -8.21 -6.64 -6.42
N THR A 10 -7.74 -7.87 -6.35
CA THR A 10 -8.49 -9.04 -5.88
C THR A 10 -7.66 -9.82 -4.87
N ALA A 11 -8.30 -10.71 -4.11
CA ALA A 11 -7.61 -11.57 -3.15
C ALA A 11 -6.58 -12.54 -3.81
N GLU A 12 -6.64 -12.75 -5.12
CA GLU A 12 -5.69 -13.59 -5.87
C GLU A 12 -4.40 -12.85 -6.26
N ASP A 13 -4.46 -11.52 -6.30
CA ASP A 13 -3.32 -10.67 -6.63
C ASP A 13 -2.26 -10.76 -5.53
N VAL A 14 -0.99 -10.86 -5.94
CA VAL A 14 0.15 -10.85 -5.02
C VAL A 14 0.94 -9.58 -5.26
N VAL A 15 0.88 -8.68 -4.28
CA VAL A 15 1.58 -7.39 -4.31
C VAL A 15 2.59 -7.35 -3.18
N GLU A 16 3.84 -7.05 -3.52
CA GLU A 16 4.92 -6.81 -2.56
C GLU A 16 5.13 -5.30 -2.40
N PHE A 17 5.36 -4.88 -1.15
CA PHE A 17 5.58 -3.48 -0.81
C PHE A 17 6.88 -3.33 -0.03
N GLU A 18 7.67 -2.35 -0.42
CA GLU A 18 8.87 -1.94 0.30
C GLU A 18 8.82 -0.46 0.59
N LEU A 19 9.11 -0.10 1.84
CA LEU A 19 9.21 1.29 2.28
C LEU A 19 10.66 1.56 2.66
N ASN A 20 11.31 2.50 1.99
CA ASN A 20 12.71 2.87 2.25
C ASN A 20 13.64 1.64 2.30
N GLU A 21 13.58 0.78 1.27
CA GLU A 21 14.37 -0.45 1.13
C GLU A 21 14.08 -1.52 2.20
N ARG A 22 12.97 -1.37 2.94
CA ARG A 22 12.51 -2.38 3.90
C ARG A 22 11.22 -3.01 3.43
N THR A 23 11.25 -4.32 3.29
CA THR A 23 10.07 -5.13 3.02
C THR A 23 9.04 -4.97 4.14
N LEU A 24 7.80 -4.68 3.76
CA LEU A 24 6.69 -4.63 4.70
C LEU A 24 6.23 -6.05 5.05
N PRO A 25 5.57 -6.25 6.21
CA PRO A 25 5.00 -7.54 6.57
C PRO A 25 4.08 -8.08 5.46
N PRO A 26 4.09 -9.39 5.16
CA PRO A 26 3.33 -9.95 4.04
C PRO A 26 1.80 -9.89 4.24
N ASN A 27 1.35 -9.72 5.48
CA ASN A 27 -0.07 -9.74 5.83
C ASN A 27 -0.50 -8.35 6.35
N PRO A 28 -0.82 -7.39 5.47
CA PRO A 28 -1.47 -6.15 5.88
C PRO A 28 -2.85 -6.46 6.48
N GLU A 29 -3.31 -5.56 7.35
CA GLU A 29 -4.72 -5.52 7.71
C GLU A 29 -5.50 -5.11 6.45
N LEU A 30 -6.37 -6.01 5.97
CA LEU A 30 -7.25 -5.79 4.82
C LEU A 30 -8.57 -5.23 5.31
N ASP A 31 -8.99 -4.11 4.74
CA ASP A 31 -10.31 -3.52 4.98
C ASP A 31 -10.96 -3.11 3.65
N ILE A 32 -12.29 -3.07 3.63
CA ILE A 32 -13.05 -2.58 2.49
C ILE A 32 -13.23 -1.07 2.69
N PRO A 33 -12.68 -0.22 1.81
CA PRO A 33 -12.80 1.22 1.97
C PRO A 33 -14.28 1.63 1.90
N PRO A 34 -14.69 2.69 2.62
CA PRO A 34 -16.09 3.09 2.68
C PRO A 34 -16.67 3.42 1.29
N PRO A 35 -18.00 3.34 1.12
CA PRO A 35 -18.64 3.30 -0.21
C PRO A 35 -18.33 4.47 -1.16
N HIS A 36 -17.88 5.63 -0.64
CA HIS A 36 -17.49 6.79 -1.43
C HIS A 36 -16.11 6.66 -2.11
N TYR A 37 -15.30 5.66 -1.72
CA TYR A 37 -14.09 5.25 -2.43
C TYR A 37 -14.37 4.22 -3.53
N LYS A 38 -15.64 3.92 -3.81
CA LYS A 38 -16.00 3.21 -5.04
C LYS A 38 -15.67 4.12 -6.21
N VAL A 39 -14.50 3.93 -6.81
CA VAL A 39 -14.27 4.34 -8.21
C VAL A 39 -15.45 3.74 -8.98
N GLY A 40 -16.26 4.61 -9.60
CA GLY A 40 -17.60 4.28 -10.10
C GLY A 40 -17.63 3.11 -11.08
N PRO A 41 -18.83 2.65 -11.46
CA PRO A 41 -18.99 1.46 -12.30
C PRO A 41 -18.33 1.68 -13.67
N GLY A 42 -17.11 1.15 -13.82
CA GLY A 42 -16.53 0.84 -15.11
C GLY A 42 -17.07 -0.50 -15.60
N HIS A 43 -16.80 -0.84 -16.87
CA HIS A 43 -17.34 -2.02 -17.58
C HIS A 43 -17.21 -3.38 -16.87
N ASN A 44 -16.41 -3.47 -15.80
CA ASN A 44 -16.19 -4.68 -15.01
C ASN A 44 -16.65 -4.43 -13.56
N GLU A 45 -17.87 -4.84 -13.21
CA GLU A 45 -18.55 -4.63 -11.92
C GLU A 45 -17.89 -5.29 -10.69
N TYR A 46 -16.61 -5.68 -10.76
CA TYR A 46 -15.90 -6.45 -9.73
C TYR A 46 -14.46 -6.00 -9.44
N SER A 47 -14.08 -4.75 -9.72
CA SER A 47 -12.81 -4.22 -9.23
C SER A 47 -12.90 -3.94 -7.72
N GLY A 48 -12.58 -4.96 -6.91
CA GLY A 48 -12.46 -4.84 -5.47
C GLY A 48 -11.47 -3.73 -5.12
N ASN A 49 -11.95 -2.69 -4.42
CA ASN A 49 -11.05 -1.73 -3.80
C ASN A 49 -10.63 -2.34 -2.48
N TYR A 50 -9.34 -2.53 -2.29
CA TYR A 50 -8.79 -3.00 -1.03
C TYR A 50 -8.00 -1.88 -0.38
N ARG A 51 -8.29 -1.65 0.89
CA ARG A 51 -7.43 -0.85 1.73
C ARG A 51 -6.44 -1.77 2.42
N LEU A 52 -5.17 -1.59 2.12
CA LEU A 52 -4.06 -2.29 2.75
C LEU A 52 -3.52 -1.39 3.86
N ARG A 53 -3.61 -1.84 5.11
CA ARG A 53 -3.09 -1.10 6.27
C ARG A 53 -1.92 -1.84 6.90
N TYR A 54 -0.79 -1.15 6.98
CA TYR A 54 0.43 -1.60 7.63
C TYR A 54 0.68 -0.82 8.93
N ARG A 55 0.84 -1.56 10.02
CA ARG A 55 1.38 -0.99 11.26
C ARG A 55 2.89 -0.87 11.14
N LEU A 56 3.35 0.36 10.89
CA LEU A 56 4.78 0.67 10.90
C LEU A 56 5.27 0.65 12.36
N VAL A 57 6.11 -0.34 12.70
CA VAL A 57 6.65 -0.49 14.05
C VAL A 57 7.41 0.79 14.45
N GLN A 58 7.08 1.32 15.63
CA GLN A 58 7.64 2.57 16.14
C GLN A 58 9.15 2.41 16.41
N GLY A 59 9.95 3.37 15.92
CA GLY A 59 11.37 3.45 16.20
C GLY A 59 12.29 2.71 15.22
N SER A 60 11.78 1.99 14.24
CA SER A 60 12.65 1.27 13.28
C SER A 60 13.05 2.10 12.06
N TRP A 61 12.56 3.34 11.94
CA TRP A 61 12.69 4.17 10.74
C TRP A 61 13.66 5.32 10.94
N LEU A 62 14.70 5.40 10.11
CA LEU A 62 15.66 6.49 10.10
C LEU A 62 15.20 7.58 9.14
N ARG A 63 15.33 8.86 9.54
CA ARG A 63 14.99 9.98 8.67
C ARG A 63 16.05 10.09 7.56
N ARG A 64 15.65 9.86 6.31
CA ARG A 64 16.52 9.95 5.12
C ARG A 64 16.14 11.10 4.15
N GLY A 65 15.29 12.03 4.59
CA GLY A 65 14.82 13.15 3.77
C GLY A 65 13.51 12.86 3.05
N SER A 66 13.53 11.92 2.09
CA SER A 66 12.32 11.43 1.40
C SER A 66 11.91 10.03 1.89
N ASN A 67 10.67 9.65 1.60
CA ASN A 67 10.23 8.26 1.66
C ASN A 67 9.98 7.74 0.27
N VAL A 68 10.45 6.53 0.01
CA VAL A 68 10.23 5.83 -1.26
C VAL A 68 9.44 4.57 -0.96
N LEU A 69 8.28 4.45 -1.60
CA LEU A 69 7.45 3.26 -1.58
C LEU A 69 7.61 2.54 -2.91
N HIS A 70 8.18 1.34 -2.89
CA HIS A 70 8.18 0.45 -4.04
C HIS A 70 7.00 -0.52 -3.94
N VAL A 71 6.31 -0.69 -5.06
CA VAL A 71 5.16 -1.59 -5.19
C VAL A 71 5.42 -2.51 -6.36
N VAL A 72 5.36 -3.82 -6.12
CA VAL A 72 5.61 -4.83 -7.15
C VAL A 72 4.44 -5.80 -7.21
N LEU A 73 3.70 -5.78 -8.32
CA LEU A 73 2.69 -6.80 -8.62
C LEU A 73 3.41 -8.06 -9.13
N ARG A 74 3.57 -9.05 -8.26
CA ARG A 74 4.23 -10.32 -8.59
C ARG A 74 3.33 -11.27 -9.36
N ARG A 75 2.04 -11.27 -9.04
CA ARG A 75 1.03 -12.10 -9.68
C ARG A 75 -0.26 -11.32 -9.80
N ARG A 76 -0.84 -11.33 -11.00
CA ARG A 76 -2.13 -10.72 -11.32
C ARG A 76 -3.19 -11.80 -11.50
N ASN A 77 -4.39 -11.58 -10.97
CA ASN A 77 -5.56 -12.37 -11.33
C ASN A 77 -5.78 -12.30 -12.84
N PRO A 78 -5.75 -13.43 -13.57
CA PRO A 78 -5.82 -13.43 -15.03
C PRO A 78 -7.17 -12.96 -15.59
N SER A 79 -8.22 -12.93 -14.76
CA SER A 79 -9.55 -12.41 -15.17
C SER A 79 -9.59 -10.88 -15.27
N ILE A 80 -8.64 -10.17 -14.65
CA ILE A 80 -8.60 -8.71 -14.66
C ILE A 80 -7.65 -8.22 -15.76
N ARG A 81 -8.20 -7.48 -16.71
CA ARG A 81 -7.45 -6.85 -17.81
C ARG A 81 -7.04 -5.41 -17.54
N ASP A 82 -7.64 -4.81 -16.51
CA ASP A 82 -7.41 -3.41 -16.14
C ASP A 82 -6.11 -3.24 -15.33
N ALA A 83 -5.55 -2.03 -15.41
CA ALA A 83 -4.40 -1.63 -14.62
C ALA A 83 -4.71 -1.66 -13.12
N LEU A 84 -3.70 -1.99 -12.31
CA LEU A 84 -3.74 -1.79 -10.86
C LEU A 84 -3.44 -0.32 -10.57
N VAL A 85 -4.32 0.34 -9.81
CA VAL A 85 -4.21 1.79 -9.56
C VAL A 85 -4.09 2.03 -8.07
N LEU A 86 -3.03 2.73 -7.67
CA LEU A 86 -2.93 3.29 -6.32
C LEU A 86 -3.74 4.59 -6.28
N HIS A 87 -4.87 4.56 -5.57
CA HIS A 87 -5.79 5.70 -5.49
C HIS A 87 -5.41 6.65 -4.36
N ASP A 88 -5.17 6.10 -3.16
CA ASP A 88 -4.82 6.88 -1.97
C ASP A 88 -3.60 6.32 -1.25
N LEU A 89 -2.83 7.23 -0.66
CA LEU A 89 -1.68 6.95 0.20
C LEU A 89 -1.80 7.79 1.47
N VAL A 90 -1.84 7.14 2.63
CA VAL A 90 -1.64 7.80 3.93
C VAL A 90 -0.39 7.23 4.56
N LEU A 91 0.58 8.10 4.86
CA LEU A 91 1.84 7.72 5.48
C LEU A 91 2.08 8.52 6.76
N GLU A 92 2.01 7.83 7.89
CA GLU A 92 2.44 8.34 9.19
C GLU A 92 3.69 7.57 9.64
N ILE A 93 4.87 8.19 9.57
CA ILE A 93 6.11 7.63 10.11
C ILE A 93 6.56 8.43 11.31
N ARG A 94 6.92 7.71 12.38
CA ARG A 94 7.70 8.24 13.50
C ARG A 94 9.17 7.88 13.30
N TYR A 95 9.98 8.85 12.89
CA TYR A 95 11.41 8.65 12.69
C TYR A 95 12.17 8.66 14.02
N ARG A 96 13.26 7.91 14.06
CA ARG A 96 14.37 8.21 14.98
C ARG A 96 15.29 9.23 14.31
N VAL A 97 15.58 10.31 15.02
CA VAL A 97 16.65 11.25 14.66
C VAL A 97 17.92 10.73 15.32
N LEU A 98 18.91 10.34 14.52
CA LEU A 98 20.23 10.03 15.04
C LEU A 98 20.93 11.34 15.43
N PRO A 99 21.72 11.36 16.52
CA PRO A 99 22.56 12.51 16.82
C PRO A 99 23.49 12.78 15.64
N LEU A 100 23.54 14.02 15.16
CA LEU A 100 24.58 14.47 14.25
C LEU A 100 25.91 14.33 15.01
N ARG A 101 26.83 13.51 14.50
CA ARG A 101 28.23 13.55 14.94
C ARG A 101 28.80 14.84 14.36
N VAL A 102 28.92 15.87 15.20
CA VAL A 102 29.66 17.11 14.90
C VAL A 102 31.15 16.82 15.03
#